data_AF-A0A2W5XMX7-F1
#
_entry.id   AF-A0A2W5XMX7-F1
#
_cell.length_a   1.000
_cell.length_b   1.000
_cell.length_c   1.000
_cell.angle_alpha   90.00
_cell.angle_beta   90.00
_cell.angle_gamma   90.00
#
_symmetry.space_group_name_H-M   'P 1'
#
loop_
_entity.id
_entity.type
_entity.pdbx_description
1 polymer ?
#
loop_
_entity_poly.entity_id
_entity_poly.type
_entity_poly.pdbx_seq_one_letter_code
_entity_poly.pdbx_strand_id
1 'polypeptide(L)'
;MTLWALDHLTPQQLAAVGRGGAPDLAGIPAWMVRQLAFPYTAGANFVARLYASGGFAAVDAAFRQPPISTEQVIHYDKYVANEKPVAVSLPAVAAMLGSGWTEASSSAEGEATIDIWLTGLGAEAGAASLAAQGWGGDRLMVDTGPAGSFALAWKLTWDSPADAREFRQTYAAVESRLAFPSQLISLGDRTVLVAHASSKEILRRVVAAVR
;
A
#
# COMPACT_ATOMS: atom_id res chain seq x y z
N MET A 1 17.63 -8.09 -17.15
CA MET A 1 18.33 -7.34 -18.22
C MET A 1 19.61 -6.69 -17.71
N THR A 2 19.60 -5.95 -16.60
CA THR A 2 20.78 -5.22 -16.07
C THR A 2 21.96 -6.12 -15.71
N LEU A 3 21.76 -7.23 -14.99
CA LEU A 3 22.86 -8.16 -14.67
C LEU A 3 23.50 -8.77 -15.91
N TRP A 4 22.67 -9.27 -16.84
CA TRP A 4 23.15 -9.75 -18.14
C TRP A 4 23.92 -8.66 -18.90
N ALA A 5 23.40 -7.42 -18.90
CA ALA A 5 24.03 -6.31 -19.57
C ALA A 5 25.39 -5.98 -18.96
N LEU A 6 25.53 -6.02 -17.63
CA LEU A 6 26.82 -5.79 -16.96
C LEU A 6 27.86 -6.87 -17.30
N ASP A 7 27.42 -8.11 -17.44
CA ASP A 7 28.31 -9.24 -17.75
C ASP A 7 28.68 -9.35 -19.24
N HIS A 8 27.84 -8.82 -20.15
CA HIS A 8 27.95 -9.07 -21.59
C HIS A 8 28.11 -7.82 -22.46
N LEU A 9 27.90 -6.62 -21.92
CA LEU A 9 28.07 -5.37 -22.67
C LEU A 9 29.36 -4.66 -22.27
N THR A 10 30.01 -4.08 -23.28
CA THR A 10 31.12 -3.16 -23.07
C THR A 10 30.64 -1.87 -22.37
N PRO A 11 31.53 -1.11 -21.71
CA PRO A 11 31.18 0.18 -21.11
C PRO A 11 30.49 1.15 -22.09
N GLN A 12 30.90 1.12 -23.37
CA GLN A 12 30.29 1.93 -24.43
C GLN A 12 28.86 1.48 -24.75
N GLN A 13 28.60 0.17 -24.77
CA GLN A 13 27.26 -0.38 -24.97
C GLN A 13 26.36 -0.13 -23.76
N LEU A 14 26.88 -0.24 -22.53
CA LEU A 14 26.14 0.14 -21.31
C LEU A 14 25.72 1.61 -21.33
N ALA A 15 26.62 2.50 -21.74
CA ALA A 15 26.33 3.92 -21.91
C ALA A 15 25.29 4.21 -23.03
N ALA A 16 25.09 3.28 -23.96
CA ALA A 16 24.05 3.38 -24.99
C ALA A 16 22.68 2.90 -24.51
N VAL A 17 22.62 1.88 -23.63
CA VAL A 17 21.37 1.34 -23.05
C VAL A 17 20.63 2.39 -22.20
N GLY A 18 21.35 3.29 -21.53
CA GLY A 18 20.78 4.35 -20.69
C GLY A 18 20.15 5.53 -21.43
N ARG A 19 20.08 5.52 -22.77
CA ARG A 19 19.65 6.68 -23.59
C ARG A 19 18.15 6.71 -23.94
N GLY A 20 17.31 6.02 -23.19
CA GLY A 20 15.86 6.27 -23.25
C GLY A 20 15.54 7.60 -22.59
N GLY A 21 14.77 8.47 -23.26
CA GLY A 21 14.25 9.67 -22.61
C GLY A 21 13.31 9.27 -21.46
N ALA A 22 13.40 9.98 -20.33
CA ALA A 22 12.38 9.83 -19.29
C ALA A 22 11.01 10.14 -19.90
N PRO A 23 9.96 9.35 -19.60
CA PRO A 23 8.62 9.68 -20.04
C PRO A 23 8.23 11.06 -19.50
N ASP A 24 7.47 11.82 -20.27
CA ASP A 24 6.86 13.04 -19.76
C ASP A 24 5.78 12.66 -18.74
N LEU A 25 5.95 13.12 -17.51
CA LEU A 25 5.06 12.85 -16.37
C LEU A 25 4.21 14.07 -16.00
N ALA A 26 4.26 15.14 -16.80
CA ALA A 26 3.47 16.34 -16.55
C ALA A 26 1.97 16.02 -16.45
N GLY A 27 1.34 16.46 -15.37
CA GLY A 27 -0.08 16.23 -15.12
C GLY A 27 -0.45 14.85 -14.57
N ILE A 28 0.50 13.90 -14.46
CA ILE A 28 0.24 12.59 -13.86
C ILE A 28 0.36 12.70 -12.32
N PRO A 29 -0.63 12.24 -11.55
CA PRO A 29 -0.54 12.25 -10.10
C PRO A 29 0.67 11.45 -9.59
N ALA A 30 1.45 12.03 -8.67
CA ALA A 30 2.70 11.43 -8.19
C ALA A 30 2.50 10.04 -7.56
N TRP A 31 1.37 9.80 -6.90
CA TRP A 31 1.05 8.49 -6.32
C TRP A 31 0.95 7.40 -7.40
N MET A 32 0.38 7.74 -8.57
CA MET A 32 0.21 6.80 -9.69
C MET A 32 1.57 6.45 -10.30
N VAL A 33 2.44 7.45 -10.47
CA VAL A 33 3.82 7.23 -10.95
C VAL A 33 4.56 6.28 -10.00
N ARG A 34 4.49 6.49 -8.69
CA ARG A 34 5.18 5.63 -7.71
C ARG A 34 4.62 4.21 -7.67
N GLN A 35 3.30 4.06 -7.77
CA GLN A 35 2.66 2.75 -7.82
C GLN A 35 3.13 1.96 -9.05
N LEU A 36 3.20 2.60 -10.21
CA LEU A 36 3.71 1.99 -11.44
C LEU A 36 5.22 1.72 -11.39
N ALA A 37 5.98 2.56 -10.69
CA ALA A 37 7.43 2.40 -10.54
C ALA A 37 7.82 1.30 -9.53
N PHE A 38 6.96 0.98 -8.56
CA PHE A 38 7.26 0.07 -7.46
C PHE A 38 7.87 -1.28 -7.89
N PRO A 39 7.30 -2.02 -8.89
CA PRO A 39 7.88 -3.29 -9.34
C PRO A 39 9.29 -3.14 -9.93
N TYR A 40 9.61 -1.97 -10.49
CA TYR A 40 10.90 -1.69 -11.12
C TYR A 40 11.96 -1.16 -10.15
N THR A 41 11.55 -0.70 -8.96
CA THR A 41 12.45 -0.22 -7.91
C THR A 41 12.58 -1.27 -6.80
N ALA A 42 11.56 -1.43 -5.97
CA ALA A 42 11.53 -2.39 -4.88
C ALA A 42 11.64 -3.83 -5.42
N GLY A 43 10.92 -4.15 -6.51
CA GLY A 43 11.01 -5.47 -7.14
C GLY A 43 12.39 -5.77 -7.73
N ALA A 44 13.08 -4.79 -8.31
CA ALA A 44 14.46 -4.96 -8.78
C ALA A 44 15.43 -5.23 -7.62
N ASN A 45 15.28 -4.49 -6.52
CA ASN A 45 16.08 -4.71 -5.30
C ASN A 45 15.81 -6.10 -4.68
N PHE A 46 14.55 -6.54 -4.66
CA PHE A 46 14.15 -7.87 -4.21
C PHE A 46 14.81 -8.98 -5.05
N VAL A 47 14.75 -8.88 -6.38
CA VAL A 47 15.40 -9.84 -7.29
C VAL A 47 16.91 -9.82 -7.14
N ALA A 48 17.53 -8.65 -6.92
CA ALA A 48 18.96 -8.56 -6.66
C ALA A 48 19.36 -9.29 -5.37
N ARG A 49 18.55 -9.22 -4.31
CA ARG A 49 18.76 -9.96 -3.05
C ARG A 49 18.58 -11.47 -3.24
N LEU A 50 17.57 -11.91 -3.99
CA LEU A 50 17.42 -13.32 -4.36
C LEU A 50 18.66 -13.84 -5.10
N TYR A 51 19.11 -13.10 -6.13
CA TYR A 51 20.29 -13.47 -6.89
C TYR A 51 21.55 -13.53 -6.02
N ALA A 52 21.74 -12.57 -5.12
CA ALA A 52 22.87 -12.59 -4.18
C ALA A 52 22.82 -13.78 -3.21
N SER A 53 21.64 -14.32 -2.89
CA SER A 53 21.48 -15.45 -1.97
C SER A 53 21.72 -16.83 -2.60
N GLY A 54 21.48 -17.00 -3.91
CA GLY A 54 21.53 -18.31 -4.55
C GLY A 54 21.47 -18.29 -6.08
N GLY A 55 21.84 -17.17 -6.70
CA GLY A 55 21.82 -16.98 -8.14
C GLY A 55 20.42 -17.11 -8.75
N PHE A 56 20.36 -17.49 -10.02
CA PHE A 56 19.09 -17.68 -10.72
C PHE A 56 18.24 -18.82 -10.13
N ALA A 57 18.83 -19.82 -9.47
CA ALA A 57 18.06 -20.88 -8.82
C ALA A 57 17.14 -20.32 -7.71
N ALA A 58 17.62 -19.33 -6.94
CA ALA A 58 16.81 -18.64 -5.95
C ALA A 58 15.73 -17.74 -6.59
N VAL A 59 16.05 -17.09 -7.70
CA VAL A 59 15.07 -16.31 -8.49
C VAL A 59 13.97 -17.21 -9.04
N ASP A 60 14.32 -18.34 -9.64
CA ASP A 60 13.37 -19.34 -10.16
C ASP A 60 12.51 -19.95 -9.06
N ALA A 61 13.07 -20.14 -7.87
CA ALA A 61 12.30 -20.58 -6.70
C ALA A 61 11.25 -19.54 -6.30
N ALA A 62 11.58 -18.25 -6.33
CA ALA A 62 10.63 -17.18 -6.06
C ALA A 62 9.51 -17.07 -7.12
N PHE A 63 9.75 -17.46 -8.38
CA PHE A 63 8.66 -17.58 -9.35
C PHE A 63 7.65 -18.69 -9.00
N ARG A 64 8.09 -19.74 -8.29
CA ARG A 64 7.20 -20.82 -7.80
C ARG A 64 6.53 -20.48 -6.46
N GLN A 65 7.17 -19.63 -5.66
CA GLN A 65 6.67 -19.15 -4.38
C GLN A 65 6.82 -17.62 -4.32
N PRO A 66 5.96 -16.87 -5.03
CA PRO A 66 6.10 -15.42 -5.09
C PRO A 66 5.82 -14.78 -3.73
N PRO A 67 6.37 -13.58 -3.47
CA PRO A 67 5.95 -12.78 -2.33
C PRO A 67 4.44 -12.50 -2.42
N ILE A 68 3.76 -12.56 -1.28
CA ILE A 68 2.31 -12.38 -1.15
C ILE A 68 1.92 -11.01 -0.60
N SER A 69 2.89 -10.17 -0.27
CA SER A 69 2.68 -8.78 0.17
C SER A 69 3.77 -7.87 -0.39
N THR A 70 3.46 -6.58 -0.45
CA THR A 70 4.46 -5.56 -0.79
C THR A 70 5.52 -5.43 0.29
N GLU A 71 5.17 -5.68 1.55
CA GLU A 71 6.10 -5.76 2.68
C GLU A 71 7.18 -6.84 2.44
N GLN A 72 6.84 -8.03 1.96
CA GLN A 72 7.83 -9.07 1.65
C GLN A 72 8.78 -8.66 0.50
N VAL A 73 8.29 -7.84 -0.44
CA VAL A 73 9.13 -7.30 -1.52
C VAL A 73 10.09 -6.24 -0.98
N ILE A 74 9.64 -5.40 -0.04
CA ILE A 74 10.43 -4.33 0.58
C ILE A 74 11.46 -4.92 1.57
N HIS A 75 11.01 -5.86 2.41
CA HIS A 75 11.77 -6.47 3.51
C HIS A 75 12.06 -7.94 3.19
N TYR A 76 13.21 -8.17 2.56
CA TYR A 76 13.61 -9.50 2.07
C TYR A 76 13.65 -10.59 3.15
N ASP A 77 13.98 -10.23 4.38
CA ASP A 77 13.99 -11.12 5.54
C ASP A 77 12.58 -11.66 5.86
N LYS A 78 11.53 -10.83 5.71
CA LYS A 78 10.14 -11.27 5.86
C LYS A 78 9.72 -12.27 4.79
N TYR A 79 10.19 -12.10 3.56
CA TYR A 79 10.01 -13.09 2.48
C TYR A 79 10.71 -14.42 2.81
N VAL A 80 11.97 -14.37 3.26
CA VAL A 80 12.74 -15.57 3.66
C VAL A 80 12.07 -16.30 4.83
N ALA A 81 11.54 -15.55 5.80
CA ALA A 81 10.77 -16.08 6.92
C ALA A 81 9.38 -16.60 6.53
N ASN A 82 8.94 -16.38 5.28
CA ASN A 82 7.60 -16.67 4.78
C ASN A 82 6.51 -16.07 5.69
N GLU A 83 6.75 -14.84 6.17
CA GLU A 83 5.85 -14.12 7.05
C GLU A 83 4.55 -13.80 6.32
N LYS A 84 3.42 -14.27 6.84
CA LYS A 84 2.12 -14.07 6.21
C LYS A 84 1.46 -12.83 6.79
N PRO A 85 0.86 -11.96 5.95
CA PRO A 85 0.01 -10.90 6.44
C PRO A 85 -1.12 -11.46 7.30
N VAL A 86 -1.44 -10.76 8.37
CA VAL A 86 -2.59 -11.02 9.21
C VAL A 86 -3.86 -10.84 8.37
N ALA A 87 -4.73 -11.85 8.40
CA ALA A 87 -6.02 -11.77 7.73
C ALA A 87 -6.92 -10.74 8.43
N VAL A 88 -7.29 -9.68 7.72
CA VAL A 88 -8.22 -8.65 8.19
C VAL A 88 -9.53 -8.75 7.43
N SER A 89 -10.65 -8.71 8.16
CA SER A 89 -12.00 -8.66 7.61
C SER A 89 -12.77 -7.44 8.14
N LEU A 90 -13.71 -6.99 7.31
CA LEU A 90 -14.71 -5.98 7.62
C LEU A 90 -16.11 -6.62 7.55
N PRO A 91 -17.09 -6.12 8.32
CA PRO A 91 -18.49 -6.53 8.15
C PRO A 91 -19.01 -6.04 6.80
N ALA A 92 -20.17 -6.56 6.38
CA ALA A 92 -20.84 -6.14 5.14
C ALA A 92 -21.45 -4.73 5.27
N VAL A 93 -20.61 -3.69 5.27
CA VAL A 93 -21.00 -2.29 5.52
C VAL A 93 -22.07 -1.83 4.53
N ALA A 94 -21.98 -2.16 3.24
CA ALA A 94 -23.03 -1.85 2.27
C ALA A 94 -24.42 -2.35 2.72
N ALA A 95 -24.51 -3.60 3.20
CA ALA A 95 -25.76 -4.15 3.69
C ALA A 95 -26.28 -3.39 4.93
N MET A 96 -25.38 -2.97 5.83
CA MET A 96 -25.71 -2.19 7.02
C MET A 96 -26.09 -0.74 6.70
N LEU A 97 -25.57 -0.17 5.61
CA LEU A 97 -25.98 1.14 5.08
C LEU A 97 -27.34 1.08 4.37
N GLY A 98 -27.83 -0.12 4.05
CA GLY A 98 -29.20 -0.38 3.64
C GLY A 98 -29.45 -0.21 2.14
N SER A 99 -30.71 0.01 1.77
CA SER A 99 -31.17 -0.02 0.38
C SER A 99 -30.39 0.95 -0.52
N GLY A 100 -29.92 0.45 -1.66
CA GLY A 100 -29.21 1.23 -2.68
C GLY A 100 -27.70 1.32 -2.46
N TRP A 101 -27.15 0.68 -1.44
CA TRP A 101 -25.71 0.52 -1.23
C TRP A 101 -25.21 -0.81 -1.76
N THR A 102 -24.03 -0.79 -2.37
CA THR A 102 -23.35 -1.96 -2.94
C THR A 102 -21.84 -1.85 -2.71
N GLU A 103 -21.22 -2.97 -2.32
CA GLU A 103 -19.77 -3.09 -2.28
C GLU A 103 -19.22 -3.00 -3.71
N ALA A 104 -18.41 -1.98 -3.98
CA ALA A 104 -17.77 -1.78 -5.27
C ALA A 104 -16.43 -2.51 -5.33
N SER A 105 -15.67 -2.52 -4.24
CA SER A 105 -14.40 -3.23 -4.15
C SER A 105 -14.02 -3.57 -2.71
N SER A 106 -13.28 -4.68 -2.57
CA SER A 106 -12.68 -5.13 -1.32
C SER A 106 -11.28 -5.68 -1.59
N SER A 107 -10.26 -5.01 -1.07
CA SER A 107 -8.85 -5.27 -1.39
C SER A 107 -7.96 -5.20 -0.15
N ALA A 108 -6.79 -5.84 -0.23
CA ALA A 108 -5.67 -5.56 0.66
C ALA A 108 -4.73 -4.60 -0.07
N GLU A 109 -4.22 -3.59 0.63
CA GLU A 109 -3.45 -2.49 0.02
C GLU A 109 -1.95 -2.66 0.25
N GLY A 110 -1.54 -3.05 1.45
CA GLY A 110 -0.13 -3.33 1.78
C GLY A 110 0.71 -2.11 2.13
N GLU A 111 1.89 -2.36 2.70
CA GLU A 111 2.87 -1.34 3.15
C GLU A 111 3.19 -0.30 2.06
N ALA A 112 3.52 -0.75 0.85
CA ALA A 112 3.91 0.17 -0.23
C ALA A 112 2.81 1.20 -0.55
N THR A 113 1.54 0.77 -0.52
CA THR A 113 0.40 1.64 -0.83
C THR A 113 0.22 2.69 0.25
N ILE A 114 0.44 2.35 1.52
CA ILE A 114 0.39 3.29 2.64
C ILE A 114 1.42 4.40 2.46
N ASP A 115 2.69 4.05 2.18
CA ASP A 115 3.76 5.03 1.93
C ASP A 115 3.42 5.95 0.74
N ILE A 116 3.01 5.33 -0.38
CA ILE A 116 2.65 6.05 -1.61
C ILE A 116 1.51 7.03 -1.36
N TRP A 117 0.46 6.62 -0.65
CA TRP A 117 -0.70 7.46 -0.38
C TRP A 117 -0.39 8.56 0.63
N LEU A 118 0.29 8.25 1.73
CA LEU A 118 0.67 9.27 2.72
C LEU A 118 1.56 10.34 2.08
N THR A 119 2.54 9.93 1.27
CA THR A 119 3.35 10.93 0.56
C THR A 119 2.54 11.67 -0.51
N GLY A 120 1.61 10.99 -1.19
CA GLY A 120 0.71 11.63 -2.18
C GLY A 120 -0.23 12.67 -1.56
N LEU A 121 -0.62 12.47 -0.30
CA LEU A 121 -1.35 13.44 0.52
C LEU A 121 -0.43 14.51 1.13
N GLY A 122 0.88 14.43 0.85
CA GLY A 122 1.90 15.41 1.17
C GLY A 122 2.53 15.25 2.55
N ALA A 123 2.48 14.06 3.16
CA ALA A 123 3.39 13.75 4.25
C ALA A 123 4.85 13.87 3.75
N GLU A 124 5.76 14.19 4.68
CA GLU A 124 7.20 14.10 4.39
C GLU A 124 7.54 12.63 4.08
N ALA A 125 8.42 12.38 3.10
CA ALA A 125 8.66 11.05 2.56
C ALA A 125 9.23 10.06 3.61
N GLY A 126 10.15 10.52 4.46
CA GLY A 126 10.66 9.73 5.58
C GLY A 126 9.57 9.40 6.60
N ALA A 127 8.73 10.36 6.95
CA ALA A 127 7.59 10.16 7.84
C ALA A 127 6.52 9.22 7.26
N ALA A 128 6.26 9.28 5.95
CA ALA A 128 5.35 8.37 5.25
C ALA A 128 5.89 6.94 5.22
N SER A 129 7.17 6.76 4.91
CA SER A 129 7.84 5.47 4.92
C SER A 129 7.84 4.85 6.32
N LEU A 130 8.20 5.63 7.35
CA LEU A 130 8.16 5.16 8.74
C LEU A 130 6.74 4.76 9.16
N ALA A 131 5.75 5.59 8.83
CA ALA A 131 4.35 5.31 9.13
C ALA A 131 3.76 4.09 8.40
N ALA A 132 4.41 3.61 7.34
CA ALA A 132 4.00 2.42 6.61
C ALA A 132 4.69 1.14 7.15
N GLN A 133 5.87 1.27 7.75
CA GLN A 133 6.63 0.15 8.30
C GLN A 133 5.87 -0.55 9.42
N GLY A 134 6.08 -1.86 9.55
CA GLY A 134 5.38 -2.69 10.53
C GLY A 134 3.90 -2.90 10.19
N TRP A 135 3.50 -2.70 8.93
CA TRP A 135 2.19 -3.11 8.43
C TRP A 135 2.03 -4.61 8.61
N GLY A 136 1.04 -5.04 9.39
CA GLY A 136 0.78 -6.47 9.61
C GLY A 136 -0.28 -7.05 8.68
N GLY A 137 -1.13 -6.22 8.07
CA GLY A 137 -2.26 -6.65 7.27
C GLY A 137 -3.37 -5.61 7.20
N ASP A 138 -4.18 -5.63 6.14
CA ASP A 138 -5.31 -4.71 6.02
C ASP A 138 -6.46 -5.25 5.16
N ARG A 139 -7.56 -4.50 5.22
CA ARG A 139 -8.71 -4.65 4.33
C ARG A 139 -9.32 -3.28 4.09
N LEU A 140 -9.26 -2.83 2.84
CA LEU A 140 -9.96 -1.67 2.34
C LEU A 140 -11.24 -2.12 1.67
N MET A 141 -12.35 -1.47 2.02
CA MET A 141 -13.64 -1.67 1.37
C MET A 141 -14.18 -0.32 0.89
N VAL A 142 -14.68 -0.32 -0.33
CA VAL A 142 -15.31 0.84 -0.96
C VAL A 142 -16.72 0.45 -1.35
N ASP A 143 -17.69 1.18 -0.79
CA ASP A 143 -19.10 1.04 -1.09
C ASP A 143 -19.60 2.25 -1.88
N THR A 144 -20.48 2.00 -2.83
CA THR A 144 -21.20 3.03 -3.58
C THR A 144 -22.68 3.02 -3.20
N GLY A 145 -23.29 4.20 -3.19
CA GLY A 145 -24.65 4.40 -2.72
C GLY A 145 -25.46 5.36 -3.59
N PRO A 146 -26.70 5.68 -3.16
CA PRO A 146 -27.61 6.54 -3.91
C PRO A 146 -27.02 7.93 -4.21
N ALA A 147 -27.43 8.50 -5.33
CA ALA A 147 -27.02 9.84 -5.77
C ALA A 147 -25.49 10.05 -5.85
N GLY A 148 -24.74 8.98 -6.18
CA GLY A 148 -23.28 9.03 -6.28
C GLY A 148 -22.57 9.10 -4.92
N SER A 149 -23.27 8.74 -3.84
CA SER A 149 -22.66 8.65 -2.51
C SER A 149 -21.63 7.53 -2.46
N PHE A 150 -20.63 7.68 -1.57
CA PHE A 150 -19.67 6.62 -1.32
C PHE A 150 -19.34 6.54 0.17
N ALA A 151 -18.87 5.36 0.56
CA ALA A 151 -18.34 5.06 1.87
C ALA A 151 -17.08 4.21 1.71
N LEU A 152 -16.09 4.47 2.55
CA LEU A 152 -14.85 3.71 2.59
C LEU A 152 -14.58 3.34 4.04
N ALA A 153 -14.24 2.07 4.25
CA ALA A 153 -13.74 1.56 5.52
C ALA A 153 -12.42 0.84 5.28
N TRP A 154 -11.36 1.28 5.95
CA TRP A 154 -10.04 0.68 5.87
C TRP A 154 -9.61 0.25 7.25
N LYS A 155 -9.59 -1.06 7.48
CA LYS A 155 -9.10 -1.64 8.73
C LYS A 155 -7.67 -2.11 8.53
N LEU A 156 -6.76 -1.61 9.36
CA LEU A 156 -5.34 -1.91 9.33
C LEU A 156 -4.92 -2.53 10.65
N THR A 157 -4.02 -3.52 10.59
CA THR A 157 -3.33 -4.08 11.74
C THR A 157 -1.83 -3.93 11.58
N TRP A 158 -1.14 -3.81 12.71
CA TRP A 158 0.28 -3.47 12.79
C TRP A 158 1.02 -4.52 13.63
N ASP A 159 2.31 -4.68 13.36
CA ASP A 159 3.18 -5.61 14.08
C ASP A 159 3.28 -5.24 15.55
N SER A 160 3.47 -3.95 15.84
CA SER A 160 3.54 -3.42 17.19
C SER A 160 2.57 -2.25 17.45
N PRO A 161 2.30 -1.95 18.73
CA PRO A 161 1.58 -0.72 19.09
C PRO A 161 2.32 0.57 18.70
N ALA A 162 3.65 0.52 18.49
CA ALA A 162 4.44 1.68 18.08
C ALA A 162 4.17 2.03 16.62
N ASP A 163 4.23 1.04 15.73
CA ASP A 163 3.96 1.22 14.30
C ASP A 163 2.53 1.76 14.08
N ALA A 164 1.56 1.22 14.82
CA ALA A 164 0.19 1.72 14.80
C ALA A 164 0.10 3.19 15.23
N ARG A 165 0.93 3.67 16.16
CA ARG A 165 0.97 5.09 16.57
C ARG A 165 1.60 5.96 15.50
N GLU A 166 2.69 5.51 14.87
CA GLU A 166 3.38 6.23 13.80
C GLU A 166 2.42 6.48 12.63
N PHE A 167 1.69 5.44 12.21
CA PHE A 167 0.62 5.60 11.21
C PHE A 167 -0.43 6.63 11.63
N ARG A 168 -0.98 6.51 12.85
CA ARG A 168 -2.03 7.44 13.32
C ARG A 168 -1.56 8.89 13.31
N GLN A 169 -0.31 9.14 13.72
CA GLN A 169 0.27 10.48 13.77
C GLN A 169 0.44 11.06 12.36
N THR A 170 1.06 10.30 11.46
CA THR A 170 1.28 10.76 10.07
C THR A 170 -0.04 10.92 9.32
N TYR A 171 -0.99 10.01 9.52
CA TYR A 171 -2.32 10.08 8.93
C TYR A 171 -3.07 11.34 9.40
N ALA A 172 -3.12 11.59 10.71
CA ALA A 172 -3.79 12.77 11.26
C ALA A 172 -3.20 14.08 10.73
N ALA A 173 -1.89 14.13 10.48
CA ALA A 173 -1.22 15.29 9.90
C ALA A 173 -1.66 15.61 8.47
N VAL A 174 -2.07 14.60 7.69
CA VAL A 174 -2.56 14.78 6.30
C VAL A 174 -4.08 14.75 6.19
N GLU A 175 -4.80 14.32 7.23
CA GLU A 175 -6.25 14.15 7.22
C GLU A 175 -7.00 15.42 6.79
N SER A 176 -6.58 16.58 7.29
CA SER A 176 -7.16 17.88 6.94
C SER A 176 -7.08 18.27 5.45
N ARG A 177 -6.26 17.57 4.66
CA ARG A 177 -6.09 17.81 3.22
C ARG A 177 -7.07 17.02 2.36
N LEU A 178 -7.84 16.12 2.98
CA LEU A 178 -8.82 15.30 2.29
C LEU A 178 -10.05 16.13 1.92
N ALA A 179 -10.55 15.91 0.70
CA ALA A 179 -11.71 16.63 0.19
C ALA A 179 -13.03 16.21 0.87
N PHE A 180 -13.05 15.04 1.49
CA PHE A 180 -14.23 14.43 2.06
C PHE A 180 -14.06 14.16 3.56
N PRO A 181 -15.17 14.15 4.33
CA PRO A 181 -15.12 13.78 5.74
C PRO A 181 -14.44 12.43 5.97
N SER A 182 -13.47 12.41 6.87
CA SER A 182 -12.78 11.22 7.34
C SER A 182 -12.79 11.14 8.86
N GLN A 183 -12.55 9.93 9.36
CA GLN A 183 -12.31 9.68 10.76
C GLN A 183 -11.33 8.52 10.93
N LEU A 184 -10.28 8.76 11.72
CA LEU A 184 -9.38 7.73 12.22
C LEU A 184 -9.81 7.26 13.62
N ILE A 185 -9.85 5.94 13.84
CA ILE A 185 -10.32 5.31 15.08
C ILE A 185 -9.37 4.19 15.48
N SER A 186 -8.92 4.17 16.74
CA SER A 186 -8.27 2.98 17.31
C SER A 186 -9.32 1.93 17.66
N LEU A 187 -9.17 0.72 17.14
CA LEU A 187 -9.96 -0.46 17.52
C LEU A 187 -9.22 -1.36 18.53
N GLY A 188 -7.97 -1.01 18.84
CA GLY A 188 -7.09 -1.65 19.82
C GLY A 188 -5.70 -1.02 19.76
N ASP A 189 -4.72 -1.62 20.43
CA ASP A 189 -3.35 -1.08 20.48
C ASP A 189 -2.65 -1.12 19.12
N ARG A 190 -2.93 -2.17 18.34
CA ARG A 190 -2.33 -2.43 17.02
C ARG A 190 -3.32 -2.35 15.86
N THR A 191 -4.58 -1.96 16.09
CA THR A 191 -5.61 -1.98 15.06
C THR A 191 -6.24 -0.61 14.91
N VAL A 192 -6.30 -0.13 13.68
CA VAL A 192 -6.83 1.18 13.32
C VAL A 192 -7.90 1.01 12.25
N LEU A 193 -8.96 1.79 12.35
CA LEU A 193 -9.96 1.98 11.30
C LEU A 193 -9.85 3.41 10.78
N VAL A 194 -9.71 3.54 9.47
CA VAL A 194 -9.89 4.80 8.75
C VAL A 194 -11.20 4.71 7.98
N ALA A 195 -12.12 5.63 8.22
CA ALA A 195 -13.40 5.69 7.52
C ALA A 195 -13.55 7.02 6.78
N HIS A 196 -13.97 6.98 5.52
CA HIS A 196 -14.24 8.17 4.69
C HIS A 196 -15.63 8.06 4.07
N ALA A 197 -16.29 9.18 3.80
CA ALA A 197 -17.57 9.14 3.11
C ALA A 197 -17.89 10.45 2.39
N SER A 198 -18.84 10.40 1.45
CA SER A 198 -19.35 11.59 0.76
C SER A 198 -20.05 12.60 1.67
N SER A 199 -20.42 12.23 2.91
CA SER A 199 -21.00 13.14 3.91
C SER A 199 -20.70 12.72 5.35
N LYS A 200 -20.80 13.67 6.30
CA LYS A 200 -20.65 13.39 7.74
C LYS A 200 -21.70 12.43 8.27
N GLU A 201 -22.89 12.41 7.68
CA GLU A 201 -23.95 11.46 8.06
C GLU A 201 -23.57 10.03 7.71
N ILE A 202 -23.12 9.82 6.47
CA ILE A 202 -22.67 8.50 6.00
C ILE A 202 -21.45 8.07 6.80
N LEU A 203 -20.49 8.96 7.05
CA LEU A 203 -19.30 8.67 7.86
C LEU A 203 -19.68 8.11 9.23
N ARG A 204 -20.62 8.73 9.95
CA ARG A 204 -21.09 8.23 11.25
C ARG A 204 -21.68 6.83 11.16
N ARG A 205 -22.43 6.54 10.09
CA ARG A 205 -23.05 5.23 9.87
C ARG A 205 -22.02 4.15 9.55
N VAL A 206 -21.00 4.46 8.73
CA VAL A 206 -19.88 3.55 8.43
C VAL A 206 -19.11 3.22 9.70
N VAL A 207 -18.77 4.23 10.50
CA VAL A 207 -18.07 4.05 11.78
C VAL A 207 -18.88 3.18 12.74
N ALA A 208 -20.20 3.39 12.82
CA ALA A 208 -21.09 2.57 13.64
C ALA A 208 -21.25 1.13 13.13
N ALA A 209 -21.07 0.90 11.82
CA ALA A 209 -21.17 -0.43 11.23
C ALA A 209 -19.92 -1.30 11.49
N VAL A 210 -18.75 -0.68 11.70
CA VAL A 210 -17.47 -1.38 11.82
C VAL A 210 -16.97 -1.47 13.28
N ARG A 211 -17.50 -0.64 14.19
CA ARG A 211 -17.25 -0.72 15.64
C ARG A 211 -18.08 -1.82 16.30
#